data_AF-A0A4R9GDP6-F1
#
_entry.id   AF-A0A4R9GDP6-F1
#
_cell.length_a   1.000
_cell.length_b   1.000
_cell.length_c   1.000
_cell.angle_alpha   90.00
_cell.angle_beta   90.00
_cell.angle_gamma   90.00
#
_symmetry.space_group_name_H-M   'P 1'
#
loop_
_entity.id
_entity.type
_entity.pdbx_description
1 polymer ?
#
loop_
_entity_poly.entity_id
_entity_poly.type
_entity_poly.pdbx_seq_one_letter_code
_entity_poly.pdbx_strand_id
1 'polypeptide(L)'
;MKNIILASLLATNVACATATIVTDTVDGKTDKVIERIQNGESLESNKCGTPLYHAAKAGNKELVLLLLQKGANPNSRSSECIMSNESGVIRKVGDRTPLIGANGKEIADILLKAGAKINQVAYLIASKNSHDEDLSYGLPISPLFNAVLSEDYDLAEFYLSKGAKVNLYLTDGENMFLKFLKEFSKSNPKAKLLTDKLIAHGAKNLDVSVESQKRIEKIKLSGTFHLIDNSTTRFPLNIIESIDRDPTQFGFLTDDSVDGMSHHAVEYNVSGTQQNFHEWHIIKMISFRNKK
;
A
#
# COMPACT_ATOMS: atom_id res chain seq x y z
N MET A 1 12.49 -0.35 -71.89
CA MET A 1 12.73 -0.57 -70.44
C MET A 1 12.04 0.59 -69.71
N LYS A 2 10.90 0.33 -69.06
CA LYS A 2 9.99 1.35 -68.48
C LYS A 2 10.22 1.50 -66.97
N ASN A 3 9.96 2.73 -66.50
CA ASN A 3 10.08 3.33 -65.17
C ASN A 3 9.29 2.68 -64.01
N ILE A 4 9.55 3.24 -62.79
CA ILE A 4 8.69 3.47 -61.58
C ILE A 4 9.18 2.63 -60.37
N ILE A 5 9.89 3.20 -59.38
CA ILE A 5 9.50 4.08 -58.24
C ILE A 5 8.76 3.35 -57.09
N LEU A 6 9.38 3.43 -55.89
CA LEU A 6 8.86 3.41 -54.50
C LEU A 6 7.99 2.22 -54.03
N ALA A 7 8.35 1.63 -52.89
CA ALA A 7 7.82 2.07 -51.59
C ALA A 7 8.39 1.24 -50.42
N SER A 8 8.98 1.95 -49.48
CA SER A 8 9.19 1.55 -48.10
C SER A 8 7.90 1.06 -47.42
N LEU A 9 7.97 -0.03 -46.67
CA LEU A 9 7.22 -0.13 -45.42
C LEU A 9 8.22 -0.34 -44.28
N LEU A 10 8.63 0.77 -43.68
CA LEU A 10 8.76 0.81 -42.24
C LEU A 10 7.38 0.42 -41.68
N ALA A 11 7.24 -0.81 -41.19
CA ALA A 11 6.27 -1.05 -40.14
C ALA A 11 6.82 -0.36 -38.89
N THR A 12 6.49 0.93 -38.76
CA THR A 12 6.51 1.59 -37.47
C THR A 12 5.69 0.72 -36.52
N ASN A 13 6.37 0.07 -35.58
CA ASN A 13 5.75 -0.49 -34.38
C ASN A 13 5.19 0.68 -33.59
N VAL A 14 4.04 1.20 -34.03
CA VAL A 14 3.11 1.89 -33.16
C VAL A 14 2.60 0.78 -32.25
N ALA A 15 3.14 0.70 -31.05
CA ALA A 15 2.54 -0.05 -29.96
C ALA A 15 1.16 0.58 -29.70
N CYS A 16 0.16 0.19 -30.47
CA CYS A 16 -1.23 0.39 -30.14
C CYS A 16 -1.41 -0.40 -28.85
N ALA A 17 -1.60 0.28 -27.72
CA ALA A 17 -1.83 -0.37 -26.45
C ALA A 17 -3.02 -1.32 -26.63
N THR A 18 -2.76 -2.63 -26.63
CA THR A 18 -3.81 -3.63 -26.74
C THR A 18 -4.74 -3.44 -25.56
N ALA A 19 -6.00 -3.08 -25.82
CA ALA A 19 -6.98 -2.91 -24.77
C ALA A 19 -7.08 -4.22 -23.95
N THR A 20 -7.15 -4.09 -22.63
CA THR A 20 -7.23 -5.16 -21.63
C THR A 20 -8.41 -4.92 -20.69
N ILE A 21 -8.75 -5.90 -19.85
CA ILE A 21 -9.79 -5.73 -18.82
C ILE A 21 -9.49 -4.53 -17.90
N VAL A 22 -8.21 -4.28 -17.58
CA VAL A 22 -7.78 -3.12 -16.77
C VAL A 22 -8.05 -1.81 -17.49
N THR A 23 -7.65 -1.66 -18.76
CA THR A 23 -7.85 -0.40 -19.50
C THR A 23 -9.33 -0.12 -19.77
N ASP A 24 -10.13 -1.14 -20.12
CA ASP A 24 -11.57 -0.95 -20.33
C ASP A 24 -12.32 -0.68 -19.02
N THR A 25 -11.82 -1.17 -17.88
CA THR A 25 -12.32 -0.79 -16.55
C THR A 25 -12.02 0.68 -16.24
N VAL A 26 -10.79 1.13 -16.50
CA VAL A 26 -10.40 2.54 -16.32
C VAL A 26 -11.27 3.47 -17.17
N ASP A 27 -11.57 3.05 -18.41
CA ASP A 27 -12.43 3.80 -19.33
C ASP A 27 -13.93 3.68 -19.03
N GLY A 28 -14.34 2.86 -18.05
CA GLY A 28 -15.74 2.65 -17.68
C GLY A 28 -16.56 1.90 -18.75
N LYS A 29 -15.92 1.15 -19.64
CA LYS A 29 -16.56 0.43 -20.74
C LYS A 29 -17.13 -0.91 -20.27
N THR A 30 -18.20 -0.88 -19.48
CA THR A 30 -18.80 -2.06 -18.83
C THR A 30 -19.06 -3.21 -19.82
N ASP A 31 -19.61 -2.95 -21.00
CA ASP A 31 -19.87 -3.98 -22.01
C ASP A 31 -18.60 -4.71 -22.46
N LYS A 32 -17.50 -3.96 -22.63
CA LYS A 32 -16.19 -4.54 -22.97
C LYS A 32 -15.60 -5.31 -21.81
N VAL A 33 -15.80 -4.86 -20.57
CA VAL A 33 -15.39 -5.64 -19.39
C VAL A 33 -16.14 -6.97 -19.34
N ILE A 34 -17.45 -6.99 -19.62
CA ILE A 34 -18.23 -8.22 -19.72
C ILE A 34 -17.68 -9.14 -20.81
N GLU A 35 -17.46 -8.61 -22.02
CA GLU A 35 -16.91 -9.36 -23.16
C GLU A 35 -15.56 -10.01 -22.80
N ARG A 36 -14.67 -9.27 -22.14
CA ARG A 36 -13.35 -9.80 -21.74
C ARG A 36 -13.42 -10.89 -20.69
N ILE A 37 -14.31 -10.75 -19.72
CA ILE A 37 -14.57 -11.80 -18.72
C ILE A 37 -15.09 -13.06 -19.42
N GLN A 38 -16.00 -12.92 -20.40
CA GLN A 38 -16.49 -14.04 -21.21
C GLN A 38 -15.39 -14.69 -22.05
N ASN A 39 -14.44 -13.90 -22.54
CA ASN A 39 -13.27 -14.36 -23.28
C ASN A 39 -12.16 -14.95 -22.37
N GLY A 40 -12.40 -15.02 -21.05
CA GLY A 40 -11.50 -15.68 -20.09
C GLY A 40 -10.34 -14.81 -19.59
N GLU A 41 -10.39 -13.49 -19.79
CA GLU A 41 -9.40 -12.61 -19.14
C GLU A 41 -9.52 -12.69 -17.61
N SER A 42 -8.36 -12.74 -16.93
CA SER A 42 -8.31 -12.86 -15.48
C SER A 42 -8.86 -11.60 -14.78
N LEU A 43 -9.78 -11.80 -13.85
CA LEU A 43 -10.26 -10.78 -12.91
C LEU A 43 -9.15 -10.25 -11.99
N GLU A 44 -8.05 -10.99 -11.89
CA GLU A 44 -6.89 -10.72 -11.04
C GLU A 44 -5.69 -10.19 -11.84
N SER A 45 -5.91 -9.72 -13.08
CA SER A 45 -4.90 -8.96 -13.82
C SER A 45 -4.47 -7.76 -12.97
N ASN A 46 -3.24 -7.76 -12.46
CA ASN A 46 -2.86 -6.93 -11.31
C ASN A 46 -1.85 -5.83 -11.65
N LYS A 47 -1.51 -5.64 -12.93
CA LYS A 47 -0.49 -4.66 -13.35
C LYS A 47 -0.93 -3.25 -13.00
N CYS A 48 -0.25 -2.63 -12.04
CA CYS A 48 -0.58 -1.29 -11.54
C CYS A 48 -1.99 -1.13 -10.94
N GLY A 49 -2.69 -2.22 -10.64
CA GLY A 49 -4.06 -2.23 -10.13
C GLY A 49 -4.85 -3.39 -10.70
N THR A 50 -5.75 -3.98 -9.91
CA THR A 50 -6.72 -4.96 -10.40
C THR A 50 -7.92 -4.27 -11.07
N PRO A 51 -8.69 -4.94 -11.93
CA PRO A 51 -9.98 -4.44 -12.39
C PRO A 51 -10.85 -3.93 -11.23
N LEU A 52 -10.96 -4.70 -10.14
CA LEU A 52 -11.77 -4.27 -8.99
C LEU A 52 -11.21 -3.02 -8.30
N TYR A 53 -9.89 -2.86 -8.23
CA TYR A 53 -9.26 -1.62 -7.75
C TYR A 53 -9.59 -0.42 -8.65
N HIS A 54 -9.51 -0.57 -9.97
CA HIS A 54 -9.80 0.53 -10.89
C HIS A 54 -11.27 0.93 -10.88
N ALA A 55 -12.19 -0.05 -10.80
CA ALA A 55 -13.62 0.22 -10.66
C ALA A 55 -13.91 0.96 -9.34
N ALA A 56 -13.32 0.52 -8.23
CA ALA A 56 -13.46 1.16 -6.93
C ALA A 56 -12.92 2.61 -6.92
N LYS A 57 -11.75 2.83 -7.54
CA LYS A 57 -11.13 4.15 -7.69
C LYS A 57 -11.93 5.09 -8.58
N ALA A 58 -12.55 4.57 -9.63
CA ALA A 58 -13.44 5.35 -10.48
C ALA A 58 -14.78 5.71 -9.78
N GLY A 59 -15.09 5.11 -8.63
CA GLY A 59 -16.41 5.24 -8.01
C GLY A 59 -17.52 4.54 -8.80
N ASN A 60 -17.16 3.64 -9.73
CA ASN A 60 -18.12 2.97 -10.60
C ASN A 60 -18.74 1.79 -9.85
N LYS A 61 -19.81 2.08 -9.11
CA LYS A 61 -20.53 1.13 -8.26
C LYS A 61 -21.02 -0.08 -9.06
N GLU A 62 -21.59 0.14 -10.24
CA GLU A 62 -22.11 -0.92 -11.10
C GLU A 62 -21.01 -1.90 -11.48
N LEU A 63 -19.84 -1.39 -11.85
CA LEU A 63 -18.69 -2.21 -12.22
C LEU A 63 -18.06 -2.91 -11.01
N VAL A 64 -18.02 -2.26 -9.84
CA VAL A 64 -17.60 -2.91 -8.58
C VAL A 64 -18.50 -4.11 -8.26
N LEU A 65 -19.82 -3.91 -8.30
CA LEU A 65 -20.78 -4.99 -8.02
C LEU A 65 -20.67 -6.12 -9.05
N LEU A 66 -20.55 -5.79 -10.34
CA LEU A 66 -20.37 -6.77 -11.40
C LEU A 66 -19.11 -7.62 -11.17
N LEU A 67 -17.96 -6.99 -10.92
CA LEU A 67 -16.69 -7.71 -10.72
C LEU A 67 -16.74 -8.60 -9.48
N LEU A 68 -17.30 -8.11 -8.37
CA LEU A 68 -17.52 -8.93 -7.16
C LEU A 68 -18.46 -10.11 -7.43
N GLN A 69 -19.55 -9.90 -8.17
CA GLN A 69 -20.48 -10.97 -8.56
C GLN A 69 -19.81 -12.03 -9.44
N LYS A 70 -18.83 -11.63 -10.25
CA LYS A 70 -18.02 -12.54 -11.07
C LYS A 70 -16.89 -13.23 -10.30
N GLY A 71 -16.74 -12.95 -9.01
CA GLY A 71 -15.78 -13.61 -8.13
C GLY A 71 -14.43 -12.90 -8.01
N ALA A 72 -14.32 -11.63 -8.40
CA ALA A 72 -13.11 -10.86 -8.16
C ALA A 72 -12.82 -10.79 -6.65
N ASN A 73 -11.58 -11.08 -6.25
CA ASN A 73 -11.21 -11.09 -4.85
C ASN A 73 -11.05 -9.64 -4.32
N PRO A 74 -11.80 -9.23 -3.28
CA PRO A 74 -11.74 -7.86 -2.75
C PRO A 74 -10.43 -7.54 -2.02
N ASN A 75 -9.57 -8.52 -1.78
CA ASN A 75 -8.28 -8.40 -1.11
C ASN A 75 -7.08 -8.51 -2.05
N SER A 76 -7.32 -8.63 -3.37
CA SER A 76 -6.24 -8.78 -4.33
C SER A 76 -5.30 -7.58 -4.34
N ARG A 77 -4.02 -7.88 -4.37
CA ARG A 77 -2.92 -6.92 -4.37
C ARG A 77 -2.47 -6.66 -5.80
N SER A 78 -2.32 -5.38 -6.15
CA SER A 78 -1.67 -4.99 -7.40
C SER A 78 -0.19 -5.38 -7.38
N SER A 79 0.36 -5.74 -8.54
CA SER A 79 1.82 -5.76 -8.69
C SER A 79 2.42 -4.36 -8.48
N GLU A 80 3.73 -4.29 -8.26
CA GLU A 80 4.45 -3.03 -8.24
C GLU A 80 4.20 -2.24 -9.54
N CYS A 81 3.95 -0.95 -9.36
CA CYS A 81 3.80 0.02 -10.42
C CYS A 81 4.86 1.10 -10.27
N ILE A 82 5.60 1.34 -11.35
CA ILE A 82 6.62 2.38 -11.40
C ILE A 82 6.04 3.58 -12.14
N MET A 83 6.03 4.72 -11.47
CA MET A 83 5.60 6.01 -12.00
C MET A 83 6.78 6.98 -11.96
N SER A 84 7.03 7.67 -13.05
CA SER A 84 7.98 8.78 -13.10
C SER A 84 7.25 10.09 -13.43
N ASN A 85 7.65 11.20 -12.81
CA ASN A 85 7.19 12.53 -13.22
C ASN A 85 8.27 13.30 -13.99
N GLU A 86 7.90 14.43 -14.59
CA GLU A 86 8.82 15.28 -15.37
C GLU A 86 10.02 15.80 -14.55
N SER A 87 9.88 15.87 -13.23
CA SER A 87 10.95 16.25 -12.31
C SER A 87 11.92 15.10 -11.97
N GLY A 88 11.78 13.94 -12.62
CA GLY A 88 12.65 12.77 -12.42
C GLY A 88 12.34 11.95 -11.17
N VAL A 89 11.29 12.28 -10.41
CA VAL A 89 10.90 11.49 -9.23
C VAL A 89 10.35 10.16 -9.69
N ILE A 90 10.97 9.07 -9.23
CA ILE A 90 10.47 7.71 -9.40
C ILE A 90 9.66 7.34 -8.15
N ARG A 91 8.42 6.90 -8.36
CA ARG A 91 7.53 6.34 -7.35
C ARG A 91 7.26 4.89 -7.68
N LYS A 92 7.43 4.01 -6.69
CA LYS A 92 7.05 2.61 -6.76
C LYS A 92 5.90 2.39 -5.81
N VAL A 93 4.81 1.82 -6.32
CA VAL A 93 3.62 1.52 -5.51
C VAL A 93 3.17 0.10 -5.81
N GLY A 94 3.20 -0.76 -4.79
CA GLY A 94 2.68 -2.13 -4.84
C GLY A 94 1.54 -2.35 -3.85
N ASP A 95 0.96 -3.54 -3.89
CA ASP A 95 -0.04 -4.02 -2.93
C ASP A 95 -1.32 -3.19 -2.81
N ARG A 96 -1.69 -2.45 -3.85
CA ARG A 96 -2.96 -1.71 -3.85
C ARG A 96 -4.12 -2.67 -3.91
N THR A 97 -4.92 -2.64 -2.86
CA THR A 97 -6.18 -3.37 -2.74
C THR A 97 -7.35 -2.51 -3.20
N PRO A 98 -8.45 -3.11 -3.66
CA PRO A 98 -9.67 -2.38 -3.97
C PRO A 98 -10.13 -1.40 -2.90
N LEU A 99 -10.01 -1.76 -1.63
CA LEU A 99 -10.44 -0.90 -0.52
C LEU A 99 -9.58 0.36 -0.38
N ILE A 100 -8.27 0.28 -0.64
CA ILE A 100 -7.39 1.46 -0.69
C ILE A 100 -7.82 2.39 -1.83
N GLY A 101 -8.27 1.82 -2.94
CA GLY A 101 -8.78 2.58 -4.07
C GLY A 101 -10.19 3.13 -3.90
N ALA A 102 -10.96 2.74 -2.88
CA ALA A 102 -12.38 3.06 -2.81
C ALA A 102 -12.66 4.57 -2.81
N ASN A 103 -13.44 5.01 -3.81
CA ASN A 103 -13.91 6.38 -3.91
C ASN A 103 -15.25 6.54 -3.17
N GLY A 104 -15.18 7.04 -1.94
CA GLY A 104 -16.33 7.31 -1.10
C GLY A 104 -16.86 6.11 -0.30
N LYS A 105 -17.69 6.44 0.69
CA LYS A 105 -18.20 5.50 1.70
C LYS A 105 -19.02 4.35 1.12
N GLU A 106 -19.80 4.60 0.07
CA GLU A 106 -20.65 3.57 -0.52
C GLU A 106 -19.83 2.43 -1.13
N ILE A 107 -18.82 2.75 -1.93
CA ILE A 107 -17.90 1.76 -2.52
C ILE A 107 -17.13 1.03 -1.43
N ALA A 108 -16.63 1.76 -0.44
CA ALA A 108 -15.91 1.18 0.70
C ALA A 108 -16.78 0.18 1.48
N ASP A 109 -18.05 0.51 1.75
CA ASP A 109 -18.98 -0.37 2.46
C ASP A 109 -19.30 -1.65 1.65
N ILE A 110 -19.47 -1.54 0.33
CA ILE A 110 -19.64 -2.69 -0.57
C ILE A 110 -18.44 -3.63 -0.49
N LEU A 111 -17.22 -3.09 -0.58
CA LEU A 111 -15.98 -3.88 -0.53
C LEU A 111 -15.79 -4.55 0.83
N LEU A 112 -16.05 -3.83 1.93
CA LEU A 112 -15.97 -4.40 3.28
C LEU A 112 -16.99 -5.52 3.48
N LYS A 113 -18.23 -5.36 2.99
CA LYS A 113 -19.26 -6.42 3.00
C LYS A 113 -18.85 -7.63 2.17
N ALA A 114 -18.10 -7.42 1.09
CA ALA A 114 -17.52 -8.50 0.29
C ALA A 114 -16.32 -9.20 0.97
N GLY A 115 -15.84 -8.69 2.11
CA GLY A 115 -14.75 -9.28 2.88
C GLY A 115 -13.39 -8.61 2.68
N ALA A 116 -13.35 -7.37 2.17
CA ALA A 116 -12.14 -6.58 2.13
C ALA A 116 -11.54 -6.38 3.55
N LYS A 117 -10.23 -6.53 3.70
CA LYS A 117 -9.52 -6.38 4.98
C LYS A 117 -9.18 -4.92 5.23
N ILE A 118 -9.79 -4.32 6.25
CA ILE A 118 -9.66 -2.89 6.60
C ILE A 118 -8.21 -2.44 6.87
N ASN A 119 -7.34 -3.35 7.33
CA ASN A 119 -5.97 -3.06 7.74
C ASN A 119 -4.89 -3.61 6.79
N GLN A 120 -5.28 -4.06 5.60
CA GLN A 120 -4.34 -4.41 4.54
C GLN A 120 -3.85 -3.12 3.88
N VAL A 121 -2.54 -3.00 3.69
CA VAL A 121 -1.91 -1.78 3.21
C VAL A 121 -1.17 -2.01 1.89
N ALA A 122 -1.09 -0.95 1.09
CA ALA A 122 -0.12 -0.83 0.03
C ALA A 122 1.20 -0.28 0.58
N TYR A 123 2.23 -0.23 -0.27
CA TYR A 123 3.46 0.50 0.03
C TYR A 123 3.74 1.56 -1.04
N LEU A 124 4.35 2.68 -0.65
CA LEU A 124 4.86 3.72 -1.54
C LEU A 124 6.33 3.98 -1.24
N ILE A 125 7.19 3.75 -2.22
CA ILE A 125 8.60 4.17 -2.19
C ILE A 125 8.74 5.32 -3.19
N ALA A 126 9.31 6.44 -2.77
CA ALA A 126 9.56 7.57 -3.67
C ALA A 126 11.02 8.00 -3.56
N SER A 127 11.67 8.28 -4.70
CA SER A 127 13.06 8.73 -4.72
C SER A 127 13.22 9.77 -5.83
N LYS A 128 13.80 10.93 -5.52
CA LYS A 128 14.30 11.87 -6.56
C LYS A 128 15.57 11.33 -7.21
N ASN A 129 16.35 10.55 -6.46
CA ASN A 129 17.53 9.78 -6.83
C ASN A 129 17.61 8.60 -5.84
N SER A 130 18.26 7.48 -6.19
CA SER A 130 18.36 6.25 -5.38
C SER A 130 18.97 6.40 -3.96
N HIS A 131 19.27 7.63 -3.53
CA HIS A 131 19.91 8.01 -2.27
C HIS A 131 19.05 8.95 -1.39
N ASP A 132 17.81 9.30 -1.76
CA ASP A 132 16.89 10.03 -0.87
C ASP A 132 16.33 9.06 0.20
N GLU A 133 16.87 9.12 1.41
CA GLU A 133 16.66 8.11 2.46
C GLU A 133 15.24 8.12 3.08
N ASP A 134 14.49 9.23 3.07
CA ASP A 134 13.30 9.34 3.92
C ASP A 134 12.06 8.60 3.38
N LEU A 135 12.00 8.39 2.06
CA LEU A 135 10.93 7.65 1.37
C LEU A 135 11.43 6.34 0.74
N SER A 136 12.71 5.98 0.92
CA SER A 136 13.30 4.75 0.41
C SER A 136 12.84 3.50 1.17
N TYR A 137 12.42 3.66 2.44
CA TYR A 137 12.02 2.54 3.31
C TYR A 137 10.63 1.97 3.00
N GLY A 138 9.81 2.70 2.23
CA GLY A 138 8.42 2.33 1.89
C GLY A 138 7.43 2.83 2.93
N LEU A 139 6.58 3.79 2.56
CA LEU A 139 5.48 4.26 3.40
C LEU A 139 4.28 3.31 3.31
N PRO A 140 3.61 2.99 4.43
CA PRO A 140 2.40 2.19 4.42
C PRO A 140 1.21 3.03 3.97
N ILE A 141 0.48 2.58 2.96
CA ILE A 141 -0.73 3.23 2.47
C ILE A 141 -1.94 2.37 2.85
N SER A 142 -2.57 2.69 3.99
CA SER A 142 -3.82 2.07 4.42
C SER A 142 -5.05 2.75 3.80
N PRO A 143 -6.24 2.10 3.80
CA PRO A 143 -7.49 2.76 3.40
C PRO A 143 -7.74 4.07 4.17
N LEU A 144 -7.51 4.06 5.48
CA LEU A 144 -7.62 5.26 6.32
C LEU A 144 -6.63 6.35 5.89
N PHE A 145 -5.38 5.98 5.59
CA PHE A 145 -4.37 6.97 5.19
C PHE A 145 -4.69 7.58 3.84
N ASN A 146 -5.16 6.78 2.88
CA ASN A 146 -5.59 7.30 1.58
C ASN A 146 -6.78 8.26 1.69
N ALA A 147 -7.74 7.98 2.57
CA ALA A 147 -8.85 8.91 2.86
C ALA A 147 -8.36 10.22 3.48
N VAL A 148 -7.41 10.18 4.42
CA VAL A 148 -6.77 11.37 5.00
C VAL A 148 -6.04 12.19 3.94
N LEU A 149 -5.24 11.56 3.08
CA LEU A 149 -4.50 12.24 2.01
C LEU A 149 -5.42 12.90 0.97
N SER A 150 -6.60 12.32 0.75
CA SER A 150 -7.60 12.86 -0.16
C SER A 150 -8.53 13.88 0.51
N GLU A 151 -8.30 14.20 1.78
CA GLU A 151 -9.16 15.05 2.63
C GLU A 151 -10.63 14.60 2.70
N ASP A 152 -10.90 13.31 2.44
CA ASP A 152 -12.21 12.69 2.57
C ASP A 152 -12.43 12.27 4.04
N TYR A 153 -12.66 13.26 4.90
CA TYR A 153 -12.80 13.05 6.34
C TYR A 153 -14.03 12.19 6.68
N ASP A 154 -15.09 12.23 5.87
CA ASP A 154 -16.28 11.41 6.10
C ASP A 154 -15.98 9.93 5.83
N LEU A 155 -15.20 9.62 4.78
CA LEU A 155 -14.68 8.28 4.54
C LEU A 155 -13.66 7.85 5.60
N ALA A 156 -12.79 8.75 6.05
CA ALA A 156 -11.84 8.46 7.12
C ALA A 156 -12.55 8.09 8.43
N GLU A 157 -13.57 8.86 8.83
CA GLU A 157 -14.41 8.55 9.98
C GLU A 157 -15.16 7.22 9.80
N PHE A 158 -15.64 6.95 8.60
CA PHE A 158 -16.22 5.64 8.29
C PHE A 158 -15.21 4.51 8.52
N TYR A 159 -13.97 4.62 8.04
CA TYR A 159 -12.95 3.62 8.27
C TYR A 159 -12.57 3.46 9.75
N LEU A 160 -12.53 4.54 10.52
CA LEU A 160 -12.37 4.46 11.98
C LEU A 160 -13.48 3.62 12.62
N SER A 161 -14.74 3.84 12.21
CA SER A 161 -15.88 3.05 12.70
C SER A 161 -15.81 1.57 12.33
N LYS A 162 -14.95 1.19 11.37
CA LYS A 162 -14.72 -0.18 10.90
C LYS A 162 -13.45 -0.80 11.48
N GLY A 163 -12.78 -0.15 12.42
CA GLY A 163 -11.60 -0.67 13.10
C GLY A 163 -10.29 -0.49 12.31
N ALA A 164 -10.20 0.57 11.50
CA ALA A 164 -8.94 0.95 10.89
C ALA A 164 -7.87 1.28 11.96
N LYS A 165 -6.66 0.75 11.77
CA LYS A 165 -5.51 1.04 12.64
C LYS A 165 -5.14 2.52 12.52
N VAL A 166 -5.03 3.17 13.68
CA VAL A 166 -4.71 4.61 13.81
C VAL A 166 -3.23 4.88 14.12
N ASN A 167 -2.44 3.82 14.30
CA ASN A 167 -1.03 3.89 14.62
C ASN A 167 -0.22 3.28 13.47
N LEU A 168 0.25 4.18 12.61
CA LEU A 168 1.22 3.92 11.55
C LEU A 168 2.27 5.02 11.67
N TYR A 169 3.54 4.68 11.45
CA TYR A 169 4.67 5.50 11.88
C TYR A 169 5.59 5.87 10.72
N LEU A 170 6.26 6.99 10.84
CA LEU A 170 7.41 7.35 10.01
C LEU A 170 8.71 6.83 10.66
N THR A 171 9.83 6.97 9.96
CA THR A 171 11.14 6.47 10.40
C THR A 171 11.67 7.15 11.67
N ASP A 172 11.15 8.33 11.99
CA ASP A 172 11.43 9.11 13.22
C ASP A 172 10.50 8.72 14.39
N GLY A 173 9.54 7.82 14.18
CA GLY A 173 8.55 7.40 15.17
C GLY A 173 7.33 8.33 15.28
N GLU A 174 7.24 9.39 14.47
CA GLU A 174 6.04 10.21 14.43
C GLU A 174 4.86 9.43 13.83
N ASN A 175 3.68 9.59 14.40
CA ASN A 175 2.46 9.01 13.85
C ASN A 175 2.12 9.71 12.53
N MET A 176 2.04 8.94 11.45
CA MET A 176 1.87 9.47 10.11
C MET A 176 0.57 10.26 9.94
N PHE A 177 -0.52 9.84 10.59
CA PHE A 177 -1.80 10.54 10.48
C PHE A 177 -1.72 11.90 11.18
N LEU A 178 -1.19 11.92 12.40
CA LEU A 178 -1.05 13.16 13.18
C LEU A 178 -0.11 14.16 12.50
N LYS A 179 0.99 13.68 11.90
CA LYS A 179 1.93 14.49 11.09
C LYS A 179 1.23 15.21 9.95
N PHE A 180 0.51 14.48 9.09
CA PHE A 180 -0.13 15.05 7.90
C PHE A 180 -1.34 15.92 8.25
N LEU A 181 -2.17 15.49 9.19
CA LEU A 181 -3.34 16.28 9.62
C LEU A 181 -2.95 17.59 10.30
N LYS A 182 -1.81 17.64 11.00
CA LYS A 182 -1.26 18.91 11.53
C LYS A 182 -1.06 19.93 10.41
N GLU A 183 -0.52 19.51 9.27
CA GLU A 183 -0.34 20.39 8.11
C GLU A 183 -1.68 20.78 7.47
N PHE A 184 -2.58 19.82 7.25
CA PHE A 184 -3.90 20.10 6.65
C PHE A 184 -4.80 20.96 7.55
N SER A 185 -4.65 20.87 8.88
CA SER A 185 -5.41 21.68 9.83
C SER A 185 -5.15 23.18 9.74
N LYS A 186 -4.04 23.59 9.09
CA LYS A 186 -3.74 25.00 8.82
C LYS A 186 -4.74 25.64 7.87
N SER A 187 -5.34 24.86 6.97
CA SER A 187 -6.29 25.32 5.95
C SER A 187 -7.68 24.68 6.08
N ASN A 188 -7.81 23.54 6.77
CA ASN A 188 -9.06 22.79 6.85
C ASN A 188 -9.44 22.44 8.30
N PRO A 189 -10.50 23.06 8.88
CA PRO A 189 -10.89 22.78 10.27
C PRO A 189 -11.35 21.33 10.49
N LYS A 190 -11.82 20.63 9.46
CA LYS A 190 -12.20 19.21 9.58
C LYS A 190 -10.99 18.31 9.89
N ALA A 191 -9.78 18.69 9.44
CA ALA A 191 -8.57 17.94 9.76
C ALA A 191 -8.28 17.93 11.28
N LYS A 192 -8.56 19.05 11.97
CA LYS A 192 -8.43 19.11 13.42
C LYS A 192 -9.44 18.19 14.11
N LEU A 193 -10.70 18.22 13.67
CA LEU A 193 -11.73 17.32 14.21
C LEU A 193 -11.36 15.84 14.04
N LEU A 194 -10.85 15.46 12.85
CA LEU A 194 -10.39 14.09 12.63
C LEU A 194 -9.17 13.74 13.50
N THR A 195 -8.25 14.69 13.72
CA THR A 195 -7.10 14.51 14.63
C THR A 195 -7.56 14.17 16.05
N ASP A 196 -8.52 14.94 16.59
CA ASP A 196 -9.06 14.70 17.93
C ASP A 196 -9.73 13.32 18.02
N LYS A 197 -10.47 12.91 16.97
CA LYS A 197 -11.07 11.57 16.87
C LYS A 197 -10.02 10.46 16.82
N LEU A 198 -8.94 10.63 16.06
CA LEU A 198 -7.84 9.66 15.99
C LEU A 198 -7.18 9.50 17.36
N ILE A 199 -6.90 10.59 18.07
CA ILE A 199 -6.33 10.57 19.42
C ILE A 199 -7.29 9.84 20.38
N ALA A 200 -8.60 10.09 20.29
CA ALA A 200 -9.60 9.37 21.07
C ALA A 200 -9.62 7.85 20.78
N HIS A 201 -9.24 7.43 19.57
CA HIS A 201 -9.05 6.02 19.20
C HIS A 201 -7.64 5.48 19.51
N GLY A 202 -6.82 6.24 20.25
CA GLY A 202 -5.49 5.82 20.69
C GLY A 202 -4.35 6.14 19.73
N ALA A 203 -4.56 7.04 18.76
CA ALA A 203 -3.47 7.54 17.93
C ALA A 203 -2.47 8.31 18.77
N LYS A 204 -1.19 7.93 18.67
CA LYS A 204 -0.08 8.57 19.38
C LYS A 204 1.23 8.30 18.64
N ASN A 205 2.24 9.14 18.88
CA ASN A 205 3.61 8.86 18.44
C ASN A 205 4.14 7.57 19.08
N LEU A 206 5.08 6.92 18.39
CA LEU A 206 5.72 5.71 18.88
C LEU A 206 6.58 6.05 20.11
N ASP A 207 6.52 5.20 21.14
CA ASP A 207 7.43 5.32 22.29
C ASP A 207 8.83 4.89 21.86
N VAL A 208 9.69 5.88 21.59
CA VAL A 208 11.10 5.70 21.19
C VAL A 208 12.08 6.00 22.33
N SER A 209 11.60 6.04 23.57
CA SER A 209 12.41 6.26 24.78
C SER A 209 13.56 5.25 24.92
N VAL A 210 14.55 5.58 25.75
CA VAL A 210 15.66 4.67 26.09
C VAL A 210 15.13 3.36 26.69
N GLU A 211 14.07 3.42 27.50
CA GLU A 211 13.40 2.26 28.07
C GLU A 211 12.79 1.39 26.97
N SER A 212 12.13 2.00 25.97
CA SER A 212 11.59 1.29 24.82
C SER A 212 12.67 0.60 24.00
N GLN A 213 13.75 1.32 23.70
CA GLN A 213 14.91 0.76 23.00
C GLN A 213 15.48 -0.46 23.75
N LYS A 214 15.69 -0.36 25.06
CA LYS A 214 16.15 -1.49 25.90
C LYS A 214 15.17 -2.67 25.91
N ARG A 215 13.86 -2.45 25.80
CA ARG A 215 12.85 -3.53 25.70
C ARG A 215 12.98 -4.23 24.35
N ILE A 216 13.06 -3.47 23.27
CA ILE A 216 13.18 -3.96 21.89
C ILE A 216 14.48 -4.74 21.67
N GLU A 217 15.59 -4.30 22.25
CA GLU A 217 16.89 -5.01 22.19
C GLU A 217 16.86 -6.41 22.80
N LYS A 218 15.95 -6.69 23.73
CA LYS A 218 15.80 -8.02 24.36
C LYS A 218 15.00 -8.98 23.50
N ILE A 219 14.28 -8.49 22.48
CA ILE A 219 13.50 -9.32 21.57
C ILE A 219 14.47 -9.96 20.58
N LYS A 220 14.55 -11.29 20.63
CA LYS A 220 15.33 -12.09 19.68
C LYS A 220 14.53 -12.27 18.40
N LEU A 221 15.01 -11.70 17.30
CA LEU A 221 14.41 -11.86 15.99
C LEU A 221 14.60 -13.30 15.50
N SER A 222 13.51 -13.93 15.04
CA SER A 222 13.53 -15.25 14.40
C SER A 222 12.75 -15.30 13.09
N GLY A 223 12.01 -14.24 12.78
CA GLY A 223 11.03 -14.18 11.70
C GLY A 223 9.87 -13.26 12.04
N THR A 224 8.81 -13.34 11.24
CA THR A 224 7.60 -12.52 11.35
C THR A 224 6.35 -13.39 11.42
N PHE A 225 5.29 -12.86 12.01
CA PHE A 225 3.94 -13.42 12.02
C PHE A 225 3.00 -12.46 11.29
N HIS A 226 2.38 -12.92 10.19
CA HIS A 226 1.52 -12.09 9.35
C HIS A 226 0.11 -12.01 9.95
N LEU A 227 -0.36 -10.79 10.25
CA LEU A 227 -1.60 -10.56 11.00
C LEU A 227 -2.89 -10.81 10.19
N ILE A 228 -2.80 -10.81 8.86
CA ILE A 228 -3.96 -11.00 7.96
C ILE A 228 -4.26 -12.48 7.67
N ASP A 229 -3.26 -13.28 7.30
CA ASP A 229 -3.43 -14.70 6.96
C ASP A 229 -3.01 -15.67 8.08
N ASN A 230 -2.39 -15.15 9.15
CA ASN A 230 -1.85 -15.91 10.29
C ASN A 230 -0.67 -16.83 9.96
N SER A 231 0.10 -16.50 8.92
CA SER A 231 1.32 -17.21 8.54
C SER A 231 2.51 -16.82 9.43
N THR A 232 3.55 -17.64 9.42
CA THR A 232 4.84 -17.31 10.06
C THR A 232 5.97 -17.53 9.07
N THR A 233 6.70 -16.46 8.74
CA THR A 233 7.93 -16.52 7.94
C THR A 233 9.13 -16.60 8.87
N ARG A 234 9.99 -17.60 8.72
CA ARG A 234 11.27 -17.68 9.45
C ARG A 234 12.36 -16.96 8.67
N PHE A 235 13.20 -16.21 9.38
CA PHE A 235 14.33 -15.56 8.74
C PHE A 235 15.59 -16.45 8.75
N PRO A 236 16.32 -16.51 7.63
CA PRO A 236 17.67 -17.06 7.62
C PRO A 236 18.60 -16.34 8.59
N LEU A 237 19.57 -17.07 9.17
CA LEU A 237 20.49 -16.51 10.17
C LEU A 237 21.28 -15.29 9.65
N ASN A 238 21.71 -15.32 8.39
CA ASN A 238 22.43 -14.21 7.77
C ASN A 238 21.59 -12.92 7.67
N ILE A 239 20.27 -13.03 7.51
CA ILE A 239 19.36 -11.88 7.53
C ILE A 239 19.25 -11.32 8.95
N ILE A 240 19.06 -12.19 9.93
CA ILE A 240 18.99 -11.81 11.36
C ILE A 240 20.26 -11.07 11.78
N GLU A 241 21.43 -11.67 11.50
CA GLU A 241 22.74 -11.08 11.83
C GLU A 241 22.98 -9.74 11.12
N SER A 242 22.49 -9.59 9.88
CA SER A 242 22.64 -8.35 9.12
C SER A 242 21.76 -7.23 9.69
N ILE A 243 20.51 -7.54 10.05
CA ILE A 243 19.60 -6.58 10.71
C ILE A 243 20.16 -6.15 12.08
N ASP A 244 20.74 -7.07 12.84
CA ASP A 244 21.36 -6.74 14.14
C ASP A 244 22.62 -5.90 14.00
N ARG A 245 23.39 -6.10 12.91
CA ARG A 245 24.60 -5.32 12.62
C ARG A 245 24.29 -3.88 12.21
N ASP A 246 23.37 -3.70 11.27
CA ASP A 246 22.93 -2.38 10.80
C ASP A 246 21.47 -2.45 10.33
N PRO A 247 20.50 -2.09 11.19
CA PRO A 247 19.09 -2.15 10.84
C PRO A 247 18.69 -1.12 9.77
N THR A 248 19.52 -0.11 9.50
CA THR A 248 19.20 0.94 8.50
C THR A 248 19.44 0.48 7.06
N GLN A 249 20.08 -0.67 6.84
CA GLN A 249 20.24 -1.26 5.51
C GLN A 249 18.99 -1.99 5.01
N PHE A 250 17.95 -2.09 5.84
CA PHE A 250 16.73 -2.83 5.55
C PHE A 250 15.53 -1.87 5.44
N GLY A 251 14.74 -2.04 4.38
CA GLY A 251 13.45 -1.37 4.21
C GLY A 251 12.36 -1.99 5.08
N PHE A 252 11.12 -1.48 4.95
CA PHE A 252 9.96 -1.99 5.68
C PHE A 252 9.15 -3.04 4.92
N LEU A 253 9.72 -3.66 3.89
CA LEU A 253 9.11 -4.81 3.23
C LEU A 253 9.69 -6.11 3.80
N THR A 254 8.84 -7.10 4.03
CA THR A 254 9.23 -8.44 4.51
C THR A 254 8.48 -9.51 3.74
N ASP A 255 9.14 -10.64 3.52
CA ASP A 255 8.58 -11.75 2.76
C ASP A 255 7.47 -12.47 3.54
N ASP A 256 6.39 -12.79 2.82
CA ASP A 256 5.34 -13.67 3.29
C ASP A 256 5.55 -15.11 2.78
N SER A 257 5.35 -16.07 3.68
CA SER A 257 5.59 -17.49 3.39
C SER A 257 4.47 -18.17 2.57
N VAL A 258 3.28 -17.57 2.53
CA VAL A 258 2.10 -18.12 1.84
C VAL A 258 2.16 -17.83 0.35
N ASP A 259 2.46 -16.59 -0.02
CA ASP A 259 2.49 -16.17 -1.43
C ASP A 259 3.89 -15.92 -1.99
N GLY A 260 4.92 -15.89 -1.14
CA GLY A 260 6.31 -15.68 -1.55
C GLY A 260 6.61 -14.25 -1.99
N MET A 261 5.71 -13.30 -1.72
CA MET A 261 5.85 -11.89 -2.04
C MET A 261 6.23 -11.08 -0.79
N SER A 262 6.81 -9.90 -0.98
CA SER A 262 7.12 -9.00 0.13
C SER A 262 5.99 -7.98 0.34
N HIS A 263 5.54 -7.85 1.59
CA HIS A 263 4.52 -6.87 1.99
C HIS A 263 5.05 -5.95 3.10
N HIS A 264 4.32 -4.88 3.36
CA HIS A 264 4.75 -3.91 4.36
C HIS A 264 4.71 -4.49 5.79
N ALA A 265 5.78 -4.26 6.55
CA ALA A 265 6.02 -4.73 7.91
C ALA A 265 4.95 -4.33 8.95
N VAL A 266 4.04 -3.40 8.64
CA VAL A 266 2.93 -3.02 9.54
C VAL A 266 1.88 -4.11 9.66
N GLU A 267 1.85 -5.01 8.68
CA GLU A 267 0.99 -6.19 8.67
C GLU A 267 1.56 -7.35 9.51
N TYR A 268 2.73 -7.18 10.13
CA TYR A 268 3.45 -8.26 10.80
C TYR A 268 3.77 -7.94 12.26
N ASN A 269 3.82 -8.98 13.07
CA ASN A 269 4.51 -8.96 14.36
C ASN A 269 5.87 -9.66 14.25
N VAL A 270 6.79 -9.35 15.15
CA VAL A 270 7.96 -10.21 15.38
C VAL A 270 7.46 -11.58 15.86
N SER A 271 7.90 -12.64 15.19
CA SER A 271 7.41 -14.01 15.44
C SER A 271 7.54 -14.39 16.91
N GLY A 272 6.48 -15.01 17.46
CA GLY A 272 6.41 -15.40 18.88
C GLY A 272 6.15 -14.24 19.85
N THR A 273 5.83 -13.04 19.37
CA THR A 273 5.57 -11.86 20.22
C THR A 273 4.33 -11.09 19.75
N GLN A 274 3.87 -10.14 20.57
CA GLN A 274 2.85 -9.15 20.18
C GLN A 274 3.45 -7.84 19.65
N GLN A 275 4.78 -7.75 19.53
CA GLN A 275 5.46 -6.55 19.06
C GLN A 275 5.28 -6.44 17.54
N ASN A 276 4.71 -5.34 17.06
CA ASN A 276 4.63 -5.06 15.63
C ASN A 276 6.04 -4.93 15.02
N PHE A 277 6.27 -5.54 13.86
CA PHE A 277 7.59 -5.64 13.25
C PHE A 277 8.09 -4.30 12.72
N HIS A 278 7.21 -3.50 12.13
CA HIS A 278 7.55 -2.14 11.68
C HIS A 278 7.95 -1.23 12.85
N GLU A 279 7.19 -1.24 13.94
CA GLU A 279 7.53 -0.50 15.16
C GLU A 279 8.87 -0.96 15.77
N TRP A 280 9.08 -2.28 15.85
CA TRP A 280 10.34 -2.87 16.32
C TRP A 280 11.53 -2.37 15.49
N HIS A 281 11.38 -2.37 14.17
CA HIS A 281 12.43 -1.96 13.24
C HIS A 281 12.74 -0.47 13.35
N ILE A 282 11.73 0.40 13.44
CA ILE A 282 11.92 1.84 13.69
C ILE A 282 12.73 2.06 14.97
N ILE A 283 12.36 1.41 16.08
CA ILE A 283 13.06 1.58 17.36
C ILE A 283 14.50 1.06 17.27
N LYS A 284 14.75 -0.06 16.57
CA LYS A 284 16.11 -0.57 16.30
C LYS A 284 16.95 0.43 15.50
N MET A 285 16.38 1.04 14.46
CA MET A 285 17.08 2.06 13.66
C MET A 285 17.41 3.31 14.48
N ILE A 286 16.47 3.82 15.28
CA ILE A 286 16.70 4.97 16.17
C ILE A 286 17.78 4.65 17.19
N SER A 287 17.70 3.48 17.83
CA SER A 287 18.71 3.05 18.81
C SER A 287 20.10 2.93 18.20
N PHE A 288 20.20 2.39 16.98
CA PHE A 288 21.45 2.29 16.25
C PHE A 288 22.04 3.66 15.91
N ARG A 289 21.23 4.60 15.42
CA ARG A 289 21.65 5.97 15.11
C ARG A 289 22.15 6.72 16.35
N ASN A 290 21.53 6.51 17.51
CA ASN A 290 21.95 7.15 18.77
C ASN A 290 23.29 6.63 19.34
N LYS A 291 23.76 5.46 18.87
CA LYS A 291 25.03 4.85 19.32
C LYS A 291 26.22 5.20 18.44
N LYS A 292 25.98 5.75 17.24
CA LYS A 292 27.00 6.25 16.32
C LYS A 292 27.35 7.70 16.67
#